data_AF-A0A373BA28-F1
#
_entry.id   AF-A0A373BA28-F1
#
_cell.length_a   1.000
_cell.length_b   1.000
_cell.length_c   1.000
_cell.angle_alpha   90.00
_cell.angle_beta   90.00
_cell.angle_gamma   90.00
#
_symmetry.space_group_name_H-M   'P 1'
#
loop_
_entity.id
_entity.type
_entity.pdbx_description
1 polymer ?
#
loop_
_entity_poly.entity_id
_entity_poly.type
_entity_poly.pdbx_seq_one_letter_code
_entity_poly.pdbx_strand_id
1 'polypeptide(L)'
;MLFKDFTREINPHQAYRIKKLKQQLAQAENYTEWKNIALKIDEESGAQEWKYDNCSPYFDAEVITHRLGLLKRYRQQKRTTDLMYLLREGLSYDIANIAHPMLFTATYVGTKKIIEDYIDEVSLGLAFVASTDCQCLDKQQKIEFFQHCQKAFGQPALMFSGGATLGLFHTGVCKALLEQDLMPKVLSGSSAGAIMTAMLGRATPVEMLGILNGENFFTDAFQFRGFREVLKGNGGLADVKHLKSFLIANLGDVTFEEAFKQSGLYNNVAVAPYDASQNARIMNTFTSPDLLVWSAVLASCAVPILFPPVKLTSKRHDGLYTPYMSSTRWVDGSVRSDFPQEKMARLYNLNYTIASQVNPHVVPFMQSDEARFRKDMLSWPERIVRRQGKVISKGVMDFARERVGNIPPIRRLLDHGYGVVDQRYYGDVNIVGKYGLRHYSYMLQNPRPHLFKLLQREGERATWPKISMIETHARVGKTIQHCLEVLTELNTAEMNESEFLAV
;
A
#
# COMPACT_ATOMS: atom_id res chain seq x y z
N MET A 1 3.19 -21.08 17.55
CA MET A 1 2.60 -21.28 18.88
C MET A 1 1.38 -20.41 19.18
N LEU A 2 1.10 -19.26 18.56
CA LEU A 2 -0.14 -18.50 18.89
C LEU A 2 -1.45 -19.20 18.48
N PHE A 3 -1.52 -19.88 17.34
CA PHE A 3 -2.68 -20.76 17.02
C PHE A 3 -2.68 -22.11 17.76
N LYS A 4 -1.65 -22.44 18.55
CA LYS A 4 -1.49 -23.76 19.21
C LYS A 4 -1.78 -23.75 20.71
N ASP A 5 -1.94 -22.58 21.33
CA ASP A 5 -2.19 -22.52 22.79
C ASP A 5 -3.68 -22.37 23.15
N PHE A 6 -4.55 -21.88 22.25
CA PHE A 6 -6.01 -21.96 22.45
C PHE A 6 -6.57 -23.37 22.23
N THR A 7 -5.79 -24.27 21.63
CA THR A 7 -6.24 -25.62 21.27
C THR A 7 -6.16 -26.64 22.41
N ARG A 8 -5.89 -26.22 23.66
CA ARG A 8 -5.55 -27.16 24.73
C ARG A 8 -6.71 -28.08 25.18
N GLU A 9 -7.97 -27.77 24.85
CA GLU A 9 -9.11 -28.67 25.11
C GLU A 9 -10.20 -28.61 24.03
N ILE A 10 -9.84 -28.58 22.73
CA ILE A 10 -10.86 -28.59 21.67
C ILE A 10 -11.48 -29.99 21.56
N ASN A 11 -12.80 -30.08 21.81
CA ASN A 11 -13.55 -31.32 21.61
C ASN A 11 -13.44 -31.76 20.14
N PRO A 12 -13.28 -33.07 19.81
CA PRO A 12 -13.24 -33.55 18.44
C PRO A 12 -14.38 -33.02 17.54
N HIS A 13 -15.56 -32.79 18.11
CA HIS A 13 -16.70 -32.21 17.39
C HIS A 13 -16.49 -30.73 17.00
N GLN A 14 -15.85 -29.94 17.87
CA GLN A 14 -15.45 -28.55 17.57
C GLN A 14 -14.32 -28.51 16.54
N ALA A 15 -13.33 -29.40 16.65
CA ALA A 15 -12.25 -29.50 15.67
C ALA A 15 -12.79 -29.82 14.25
N TYR A 16 -13.79 -30.70 14.16
CA TYR A 16 -14.48 -30.99 12.90
C TYR A 16 -15.23 -29.76 12.34
N ARG A 17 -15.96 -29.03 13.19
CA ARG A 17 -16.65 -27.78 12.79
C ARG A 17 -15.67 -26.72 12.29
N ILE A 18 -14.58 -26.47 13.01
CA ILE A 18 -13.54 -25.54 12.60
C ILE A 18 -12.94 -25.95 11.25
N LYS A 19 -12.68 -27.25 11.04
CA LYS A 19 -12.16 -27.75 9.77
C LYS A 19 -13.14 -27.48 8.62
N LYS A 20 -14.44 -27.72 8.83
CA LYS A 20 -15.49 -27.44 7.84
C LYS A 20 -15.59 -25.94 7.54
N LEU A 21 -15.58 -25.08 8.57
CA LEU A 21 -15.61 -23.63 8.41
C LEU A 21 -14.36 -23.11 7.67
N LYS A 22 -13.17 -23.66 7.93
CA LYS A 22 -11.95 -23.30 7.18
C LYS A 22 -12.03 -23.67 5.69
N GLN A 23 -12.70 -24.78 5.35
CA GLN A 23 -12.95 -25.14 3.95
C GLN A 23 -13.93 -24.15 3.30
N GLN A 24 -14.99 -23.76 3.99
CA GLN A 24 -15.95 -22.74 3.52
C GLN A 24 -15.27 -21.37 3.37
N LEU A 25 -14.43 -20.98 4.32
CA LEU A 25 -13.68 -19.73 4.27
C LEU A 25 -12.76 -19.64 3.04
N ALA A 26 -12.18 -20.77 2.62
CA ALA A 26 -11.36 -20.85 1.41
C ALA A 26 -12.18 -20.77 0.10
N GLN A 27 -13.50 -21.01 0.17
CA GLN A 27 -14.43 -20.96 -0.95
C GLN A 27 -15.18 -19.63 -1.05
N ALA A 28 -15.15 -18.79 -0.01
CA ALA A 28 -15.84 -17.50 0.03
C ALA A 28 -15.55 -16.63 -1.21
N GLU A 29 -16.61 -16.01 -1.74
CA GLU A 29 -16.55 -15.22 -2.97
C GLU A 29 -16.48 -13.71 -2.73
N ASN A 30 -16.92 -13.25 -1.56
CA ASN A 30 -16.89 -11.84 -1.17
C ASN A 30 -16.46 -11.65 0.28
N TYR A 31 -16.08 -10.42 0.63
CA TYR A 31 -15.59 -10.10 1.97
C TYR A 31 -16.65 -10.31 3.06
N THR A 32 -17.93 -9.99 2.79
CA THR A 32 -19.01 -10.12 3.79
C THR A 32 -19.21 -11.59 4.20
N GLU A 33 -19.25 -12.50 3.23
CA GLU A 33 -19.29 -13.94 3.46
C GLU A 33 -18.04 -14.41 4.21
N TRP A 34 -16.86 -13.98 3.75
CA TRP A 34 -15.59 -14.30 4.39
C TRP A 34 -15.56 -13.86 5.86
N LYS A 35 -15.99 -12.63 6.16
CA LYS A 35 -16.06 -12.03 7.50
C LYS A 35 -17.02 -12.82 8.40
N ASN A 36 -18.19 -13.20 7.90
CA ASN A 36 -19.16 -13.98 8.66
C ASN A 36 -18.63 -15.38 9.02
N ILE A 37 -17.93 -16.04 8.09
CA ILE A 37 -17.31 -17.35 8.36
C ILE A 37 -16.12 -17.20 9.32
N ALA A 38 -15.31 -16.16 9.13
CA ALA A 38 -14.17 -15.85 9.98
C ALA A 38 -14.59 -15.61 11.45
N LEU A 39 -15.64 -14.82 11.68
CA LEU A 39 -16.19 -14.61 13.02
C LEU A 39 -16.66 -15.91 13.67
N LYS A 40 -17.34 -16.79 12.92
CA LYS A 40 -17.72 -18.12 13.43
C LYS A 40 -16.52 -19.00 13.79
N ILE A 41 -15.42 -18.89 13.06
CA ILE A 41 -14.18 -19.60 13.39
C ILE A 41 -13.57 -19.02 14.66
N ASP A 42 -13.55 -17.70 14.82
CA ASP A 42 -13.05 -17.03 16.03
C ASP A 42 -13.88 -17.43 17.27
N GLU A 43 -15.20 -17.56 17.13
CA GLU A 43 -16.11 -18.06 18.18
C GLU A 43 -15.85 -19.53 18.53
N GLU A 44 -15.87 -20.43 17.54
CA GLU A 44 -15.70 -21.88 17.77
C GLU A 44 -14.28 -22.26 18.22
N SER A 45 -13.28 -21.42 17.94
CA SER A 45 -11.89 -21.62 18.40
C SER A 45 -11.60 -21.03 19.78
N GLY A 46 -12.54 -20.27 20.35
CA GLY A 46 -12.32 -19.51 21.59
C GLY A 46 -11.42 -18.28 21.42
N ALA A 47 -10.97 -17.97 20.21
CA ALA A 47 -10.13 -16.79 19.94
C ALA A 47 -10.85 -15.47 20.26
N GLN A 48 -12.19 -15.46 20.31
CA GLN A 48 -12.96 -14.30 20.74
C GLN A 48 -12.69 -13.91 22.20
N GLU A 49 -12.39 -14.86 23.09
CA GLU A 49 -12.05 -14.59 24.49
C GLU A 49 -10.75 -13.80 24.62
N TRP A 50 -9.78 -14.08 23.74
CA TRP A 50 -8.51 -13.35 23.68
C TRP A 50 -8.72 -11.85 23.43
N LYS A 51 -9.80 -11.44 22.75
CA LYS A 51 -10.06 -10.01 22.51
C LYS A 51 -10.40 -9.26 23.80
N TYR A 52 -11.02 -9.93 24.77
CA TYR A 52 -11.43 -9.34 26.05
C TYR A 52 -10.32 -9.36 27.11
N ASP A 53 -9.32 -10.23 26.95
CA ASP A 53 -8.10 -10.17 27.76
C ASP A 53 -7.28 -8.95 27.35
N ASN A 54 -7.12 -7.97 28.25
CA ASN A 54 -6.33 -6.77 27.98
C ASN A 54 -4.82 -7.05 28.02
N CYS A 55 -4.37 -8.20 28.53
CA CYS A 55 -2.96 -8.53 28.62
C CYS A 55 -2.39 -8.88 27.24
N SER A 56 -1.28 -8.23 26.90
CA SER A 56 -0.50 -8.57 25.71
C SER A 56 0.90 -7.98 25.81
N PRO A 57 1.95 -8.71 25.41
CA PRO A 57 3.30 -8.16 25.32
C PRO A 57 3.48 -7.20 24.12
N TYR A 58 2.46 -7.05 23.27
CA TYR A 58 2.55 -6.32 22.02
C TYR A 58 1.97 -4.90 22.08
N PHE A 59 1.32 -4.48 23.16
CA PHE A 59 0.91 -3.09 23.34
C PHE A 59 0.87 -2.74 24.84
N ASP A 60 0.92 -1.45 25.14
CA ASP A 60 0.81 -0.98 26.52
C ASP A 60 -0.66 -0.77 26.89
N ALA A 61 -1.22 -1.75 27.58
CA ALA A 61 -2.63 -1.74 28.00
C ALA A 61 -2.91 -0.70 29.08
N GLU A 62 -1.95 -0.38 29.95
CA GLU A 62 -2.14 0.58 31.04
C GLU A 62 -2.29 2.00 30.47
N VAL A 63 -1.42 2.36 29.53
CA VAL A 63 -1.48 3.66 28.82
C VAL A 63 -2.82 3.81 28.09
N ILE A 64 -3.25 2.78 27.35
CA ILE A 64 -4.52 2.84 26.61
C ILE A 64 -5.72 2.90 27.55
N THR A 65 -5.74 2.11 28.62
CA THR A 65 -6.84 2.11 29.62
C THR A 65 -6.98 3.49 30.25
N HIS A 66 -5.87 4.09 30.70
CA HIS A 66 -5.85 5.40 31.33
C HIS A 66 -6.35 6.49 30.36
N ARG A 67 -5.84 6.50 29.12
CA ARG A 67 -6.26 7.47 28.10
C ARG A 67 -7.73 7.31 27.72
N LEU A 68 -8.22 6.08 27.56
CA LEU A 68 -9.64 5.80 27.28
C LEU A 68 -10.55 6.36 28.38
N GLY A 69 -10.17 6.17 29.65
CA GLY A 69 -10.91 6.73 30.79
C GLY A 69 -10.98 8.25 30.76
N LEU A 70 -9.85 8.92 30.47
CA LEU A 70 -9.79 10.38 30.37
C LEU A 70 -10.60 10.93 29.19
N LEU A 71 -10.49 10.31 28.01
CA LEU A 71 -11.27 10.72 26.83
C LEU A 71 -12.78 10.66 27.11
N LYS A 72 -13.26 9.53 27.67
CA LYS A 72 -14.66 9.36 28.08
C LYS A 72 -15.09 10.43 29.07
N ARG A 73 -14.27 10.66 30.11
CA ARG A 73 -14.58 11.64 31.15
C ARG A 73 -14.67 13.06 30.59
N TYR A 74 -13.69 13.49 29.80
CA TYR A 74 -13.66 14.85 29.26
C TYR A 74 -14.78 15.10 28.26
N ARG A 75 -15.12 14.12 27.42
CA ARG A 75 -16.27 14.24 26.51
C ARG A 75 -17.59 14.32 27.27
N GLN A 76 -17.84 13.44 28.24
CA GLN A 76 -19.10 13.43 29.02
C GLN A 76 -19.27 14.70 29.86
N GLN A 77 -18.19 15.22 30.43
CA GLN A 77 -18.19 16.47 31.19
C GLN A 77 -18.14 17.73 30.31
N LYS A 78 -18.11 17.58 28.97
CA LYS A 78 -17.96 18.68 28.00
C LYS A 78 -16.75 19.58 28.28
N ARG A 79 -15.65 19.00 28.79
CA ARG A 79 -14.37 19.68 29.01
C ARG A 79 -13.58 19.73 27.69
N THR A 80 -14.03 20.56 26.77
CA THR A 80 -13.55 20.54 25.38
C THR A 80 -12.06 20.86 25.26
N THR A 81 -11.55 21.85 25.98
CA THR A 81 -10.13 22.24 25.92
C THR A 81 -9.20 21.10 26.33
N ASP A 82 -9.53 20.41 27.42
CA ASP A 82 -8.78 19.24 27.91
C ASP A 82 -8.89 18.06 26.95
N LEU A 83 -10.08 17.86 26.36
CA LEU A 83 -10.30 16.82 25.35
C LEU A 83 -9.42 17.07 24.10
N MET A 84 -9.41 18.29 23.58
CA MET A 84 -8.57 18.67 22.44
C MET A 84 -7.08 18.48 22.72
N TYR A 85 -6.64 18.84 23.92
CA TYR A 85 -5.26 18.63 24.35
C TYR A 85 -4.91 17.14 24.33
N LEU A 86 -5.74 16.30 24.94
CA LEU A 86 -5.52 14.85 24.99
C LEU A 86 -5.57 14.18 23.61
N LEU A 87 -6.46 14.64 22.73
CA LEU A 87 -6.55 14.17 21.34
C LEU A 87 -5.26 14.49 20.59
N ARG A 88 -4.75 15.73 20.68
CA ARG A 88 -3.51 16.17 20.01
C ARG A 88 -2.29 15.37 20.43
N GLU A 89 -2.16 15.03 21.72
CA GLU A 89 -1.09 14.15 22.20
C GLU A 89 -1.14 12.74 21.59
N GLY A 90 -2.33 12.30 21.18
CA GLY A 90 -2.60 10.93 20.73
C GLY A 90 -2.62 10.71 19.23
N LEU A 91 -2.30 11.73 18.41
CA LEU A 91 -2.40 11.67 16.95
C LEU A 91 -1.24 10.88 16.32
N SER A 92 -1.25 9.57 16.54
CA SER A 92 -0.39 8.61 15.86
C SER A 92 -1.18 7.32 15.63
N TYR A 93 -0.97 6.64 14.51
CA TYR A 93 -1.63 5.36 14.25
C TYR A 93 -1.16 4.24 15.19
N ASP A 94 0.03 4.37 15.78
CA ASP A 94 0.68 3.36 16.59
C ASP A 94 0.98 3.83 18.02
N ILE A 95 0.09 4.65 18.59
CA ILE A 95 0.21 5.04 19.99
C ILE A 95 0.24 3.80 20.89
N ALA A 96 1.18 3.72 21.82
CA ALA A 96 1.34 2.57 22.71
C ALA A 96 1.48 1.20 21.98
N ASN A 97 1.97 1.20 20.73
CA ASN A 97 2.18 0.02 19.90
C ASN A 97 0.87 -0.74 19.54
N ILE A 98 -0.28 -0.04 19.49
CA ILE A 98 -1.59 -0.65 19.16
C ILE A 98 -1.69 -1.17 17.73
N ALA A 99 -0.82 -0.72 16.82
CA ALA A 99 -0.80 -1.16 15.43
C ALA A 99 0.09 -2.41 15.21
N HIS A 100 0.65 -2.98 16.27
CA HIS A 100 1.58 -4.09 16.15
C HIS A 100 0.94 -5.31 15.43
N PRO A 101 1.54 -5.86 14.35
CA PRO A 101 0.90 -6.88 13.51
C PRO A 101 0.44 -8.14 14.26
N MET A 102 1.14 -8.52 15.35
CA MET A 102 0.78 -9.69 16.15
C MET A 102 -0.60 -9.58 16.81
N LEU A 103 -1.11 -8.37 17.04
CA LEU A 103 -2.45 -8.11 17.58
C LEU A 103 -3.57 -8.45 16.58
N PHE A 104 -3.23 -8.68 15.32
CA PHE A 104 -4.16 -9.05 14.24
C PHE A 104 -3.91 -10.47 13.71
N THR A 105 -3.10 -11.25 14.42
CA THR A 105 -2.82 -12.66 14.06
C THR A 105 -3.58 -13.66 14.93
N ALA A 106 -4.02 -13.24 16.12
CA ALA A 106 -4.72 -14.11 17.07
C ALA A 106 -6.15 -14.43 16.62
N THR A 107 -6.82 -13.48 15.97
CA THR A 107 -8.20 -13.57 15.47
C THR A 107 -8.23 -13.25 13.99
N TYR A 108 -9.19 -13.80 13.25
CA TYR A 108 -9.35 -13.50 11.83
C TYR A 108 -9.89 -12.09 11.59
N VAL A 109 -10.76 -11.60 12.47
CA VAL A 109 -11.39 -10.27 12.36
C VAL A 109 -11.19 -9.49 13.65
N GLY A 110 -10.81 -8.22 13.53
CA GLY A 110 -10.63 -7.30 14.65
C GLY A 110 -9.37 -7.55 15.48
N THR A 111 -9.32 -6.90 16.64
CA THR A 111 -8.20 -7.01 17.58
C THR A 111 -8.72 -7.00 19.03
N LYS A 112 -7.85 -6.65 20.00
CA LYS A 112 -8.24 -6.46 21.40
C LYS A 112 -9.35 -5.43 21.52
N LYS A 113 -10.38 -5.74 22.31
CA LYS A 113 -11.58 -4.91 22.46
C LYS A 113 -11.25 -3.52 23.02
N ILE A 114 -10.28 -3.45 23.94
CA ILE A 114 -9.82 -2.17 24.49
C ILE A 114 -9.21 -1.23 23.43
N ILE A 115 -8.54 -1.77 22.41
CA ILE A 115 -7.96 -0.97 21.32
C ILE A 115 -9.10 -0.44 20.43
N GLU A 116 -10.06 -1.29 20.10
CA GLU A 116 -11.25 -0.89 19.33
C GLU A 116 -12.03 0.21 20.07
N ASP A 117 -12.31 0.02 21.36
CA ASP A 117 -13.01 0.99 22.21
C ASP A 117 -12.25 2.31 22.35
N TYR A 118 -10.92 2.27 22.40
CA TYR A 118 -10.08 3.46 22.42
C TYR A 118 -10.21 4.27 21.13
N ILE A 119 -10.10 3.62 19.98
CA ILE A 119 -10.18 4.29 18.68
C ILE A 119 -11.59 4.83 18.44
N ASP A 120 -12.61 4.09 18.84
CA ASP A 120 -13.99 4.54 18.77
C ASP A 120 -14.21 5.78 19.65
N GLU A 121 -13.68 5.80 20.87
CA GLU A 121 -13.78 6.97 21.74
C GLU A 121 -12.99 8.18 21.19
N VAL A 122 -11.82 7.98 20.60
CA VAL A 122 -11.07 9.05 19.89
C VAL A 122 -11.92 9.61 18.76
N SER A 123 -12.56 8.74 17.97
CA SER A 123 -13.41 9.14 16.84
C SER A 123 -14.64 9.91 17.31
N LEU A 124 -15.29 9.47 18.39
CA LEU A 124 -16.39 10.17 19.04
C LEU A 124 -15.95 11.52 19.63
N GLY A 125 -14.74 11.60 20.18
CA GLY A 125 -14.15 12.84 20.69
C GLY A 125 -13.92 13.86 19.57
N LEU A 126 -13.38 13.42 18.43
CA LEU A 126 -13.22 14.25 17.23
C LEU A 126 -14.58 14.70 16.69
N ALA A 127 -15.53 13.79 16.57
CA ALA A 127 -16.89 14.13 16.12
C ALA A 127 -17.58 15.15 17.05
N PHE A 128 -17.39 15.04 18.36
CA PHE A 128 -17.88 16.03 19.33
C PHE A 128 -17.26 17.42 19.15
N VAL A 129 -15.95 17.51 18.88
CA VAL A 129 -15.28 18.80 18.62
C VAL A 129 -15.80 19.42 17.31
N ALA A 130 -16.10 18.60 16.31
CA ALA A 130 -16.70 19.07 15.05
C ALA A 130 -18.17 19.48 15.18
N SER A 131 -18.92 18.87 16.12
CA SER A 131 -20.37 19.08 16.22
C SER A 131 -20.75 20.48 16.70
N THR A 132 -22.03 20.81 16.54
CA THR A 132 -22.64 22.05 17.04
C THR A 132 -22.76 22.07 18.57
N ASP A 133 -22.68 20.90 19.24
CA ASP A 133 -22.69 20.82 20.70
C ASP A 133 -21.44 21.45 21.32
N CYS A 134 -20.34 21.49 20.56
CA CYS A 134 -19.13 22.21 20.93
C CYS A 134 -19.30 23.71 20.65
N GLN A 135 -19.86 24.43 21.62
CA GLN A 135 -20.10 25.89 21.55
C GLN A 135 -18.88 26.74 21.92
N CYS A 136 -17.82 26.13 22.50
CA CYS A 136 -16.65 26.87 22.97
C CYS A 136 -15.66 27.26 21.86
N LEU A 137 -15.85 26.77 20.64
CA LEU A 137 -15.00 27.07 19.49
C LEU A 137 -15.86 27.63 18.36
N ASP A 138 -15.35 28.69 17.73
CA ASP A 138 -15.89 29.15 16.47
C ASP A 138 -15.53 28.18 15.33
N LYS A 139 -16.29 28.22 14.24
CA LYS A 139 -16.13 27.37 13.06
C LYS A 139 -14.72 27.46 12.47
N GLN A 140 -14.16 28.66 12.38
CA GLN A 140 -12.80 28.85 11.87
C GLN A 140 -11.76 28.14 12.76
N GLN A 141 -11.92 28.22 14.08
CA GLN A 141 -11.04 27.53 15.04
C GLN A 141 -11.18 26.01 14.95
N LYS A 142 -12.39 25.50 14.68
CA LYS A 142 -12.62 24.07 14.41
C LYS A 142 -11.89 23.63 13.14
N ILE A 143 -12.02 24.38 12.04
CA ILE A 143 -11.32 24.09 10.78
C ILE A 143 -9.80 24.06 11.01
N GLU A 144 -9.25 25.08 11.68
CA GLU A 144 -7.81 25.15 12.00
C GLU A 144 -7.37 23.95 12.88
N PHE A 145 -8.17 23.57 13.88
CA PHE A 145 -7.91 22.38 14.69
C PHE A 145 -7.80 21.12 13.82
N PHE A 146 -8.76 20.89 12.92
CA PHE A 146 -8.74 19.69 12.07
C PHE A 146 -7.65 19.72 11.00
N GLN A 147 -7.30 20.89 10.46
CA GLN A 147 -6.14 21.04 9.57
C GLN A 147 -4.83 20.67 10.29
N HIS A 148 -4.66 21.13 11.54
CA HIS A 148 -3.53 20.74 12.38
C HIS A 148 -3.55 19.25 12.69
N CYS A 149 -4.71 18.67 13.00
CA CYS A 149 -4.85 17.24 13.25
C CYS A 149 -4.50 16.39 12.02
N GLN A 150 -4.95 16.79 10.82
CA GLN A 150 -4.64 16.12 9.57
C GLN A 150 -3.13 16.17 9.27
N LYS A 151 -2.49 17.32 9.51
CA LYS A 151 -1.04 17.48 9.34
C LYS A 151 -0.24 16.69 10.39
N ALA A 152 -0.72 16.62 11.64
CA ALA A 152 -0.05 15.86 12.69
C ALA A 152 -0.18 14.35 12.48
N PHE A 153 -1.37 13.88 12.11
CA PHE A 153 -1.64 12.45 11.90
C PHE A 153 -1.01 11.94 10.60
N GLY A 154 -0.97 12.75 9.54
CA GLY A 154 -0.49 12.31 8.24
C GLY A 154 -1.50 11.43 7.49
N GLN A 155 -1.07 10.81 6.40
CA GLN A 155 -1.95 10.02 5.52
C GLN A 155 -1.33 8.67 5.13
N PRO A 156 -2.16 7.65 4.80
CA PRO A 156 -1.64 6.39 4.30
C PRO A 156 -1.16 6.47 2.85
N ALA A 157 -0.27 5.56 2.47
CA ALA A 157 0.07 5.30 1.08
C ALA A 157 -0.05 3.82 0.71
N LEU A 158 -0.48 3.55 -0.52
CA LEU A 158 -0.49 2.21 -1.12
C LEU A 158 0.63 2.09 -2.14
N MET A 159 1.49 1.09 -1.96
CA MET A 159 2.69 0.87 -2.78
C MET A 159 2.61 -0.47 -3.50
N PHE A 160 2.74 -0.45 -4.82
CA PHE A 160 2.66 -1.63 -5.69
C PHE A 160 4.04 -2.03 -6.20
N SER A 161 4.44 -3.27 -5.93
CA SER A 161 5.72 -3.79 -6.43
C SER A 161 5.68 -4.11 -7.92
N GLY A 162 6.87 -4.34 -8.51
CA GLY A 162 6.96 -5.01 -9.81
C GLY A 162 6.53 -6.48 -9.75
N GLY A 163 6.32 -7.10 -10.92
CA GLY A 163 6.02 -8.53 -11.04
C GLY A 163 5.47 -9.03 -12.38
N ALA A 164 5.64 -8.26 -13.48
CA ALA A 164 5.08 -8.57 -14.79
C ALA A 164 3.57 -8.87 -14.72
N THR A 165 3.08 -9.94 -15.37
CA THR A 165 1.66 -10.33 -15.35
C THR A 165 1.09 -10.59 -13.95
N LEU A 166 1.93 -10.90 -12.95
CA LEU A 166 1.48 -11.04 -11.56
C LEU A 166 1.01 -9.71 -10.96
N GLY A 167 1.32 -8.58 -11.59
CA GLY A 167 0.77 -7.26 -11.22
C GLY A 167 -0.75 -7.19 -11.25
N LEU A 168 -1.44 -8.10 -11.97
CA LEU A 168 -2.90 -8.23 -11.92
C LEU A 168 -3.41 -8.58 -10.51
N PHE A 169 -2.59 -9.14 -9.64
CA PHE A 169 -2.95 -9.33 -8.22
C PHE A 169 -3.28 -8.01 -7.52
N HIS A 170 -2.64 -6.90 -7.91
CA HIS A 170 -2.91 -5.59 -7.30
C HIS A 170 -4.34 -5.11 -7.55
N THR A 171 -5.00 -5.53 -8.63
CA THR A 171 -6.41 -5.17 -8.88
C THR A 171 -7.32 -5.73 -7.80
N GLY A 172 -7.06 -6.94 -7.33
CA GLY A 172 -7.80 -7.55 -6.22
C GLY A 172 -7.58 -6.84 -4.90
N VAL A 173 -6.35 -6.41 -4.64
CA VAL A 173 -6.02 -5.61 -3.45
C VAL A 173 -6.77 -4.28 -3.46
N CYS A 174 -6.72 -3.55 -4.58
CA CYS A 174 -7.40 -2.28 -4.72
C CYS A 174 -8.91 -2.43 -4.61
N LYS A 175 -9.48 -3.47 -5.23
CA LYS A 175 -10.92 -3.75 -5.14
C LYS A 175 -11.36 -4.03 -3.71
N ALA A 176 -10.66 -4.91 -2.98
CA ALA A 176 -10.99 -5.22 -1.59
C ALA A 176 -10.87 -3.99 -0.67
N LEU A 177 -9.88 -3.12 -0.89
CA LEU A 177 -9.76 -1.87 -0.14
C LEU A 177 -10.86 -0.87 -0.50
N LEU A 178 -11.15 -0.69 -1.79
CA LEU A 178 -12.17 0.24 -2.27
C LEU A 178 -13.58 -0.16 -1.77
N GLU A 179 -13.92 -1.45 -1.81
CA GLU A 179 -15.19 -1.97 -1.28
C GLU A 179 -15.40 -1.70 0.21
N GLN A 180 -14.31 -1.53 0.97
CA GLN A 180 -14.35 -1.17 2.39
C GLN A 180 -14.04 0.31 2.63
N ASP A 181 -14.01 1.13 1.57
CA ASP A 181 -13.64 2.56 1.60
C ASP A 181 -12.20 2.80 2.11
N LEU A 182 -11.34 1.80 2.18
CA LEU A 182 -9.97 1.87 2.75
C LEU A 182 -8.89 2.25 1.71
N MET A 183 -9.27 2.78 0.55
CA MET A 183 -8.33 3.09 -0.53
C MET A 183 -7.53 4.38 -0.22
N PRO A 184 -6.18 4.32 -0.11
CA PRO A 184 -5.39 5.52 0.14
C PRO A 184 -5.36 6.48 -1.06
N LYS A 185 -5.27 7.79 -0.80
CA LYS A 185 -5.12 8.82 -1.84
C LYS A 185 -3.73 8.85 -2.48
N VAL A 186 -2.71 8.39 -1.76
CA VAL A 186 -1.31 8.36 -2.22
C VAL A 186 -0.97 6.99 -2.76
N LEU A 187 -0.72 6.90 -4.06
CA LEU A 187 -0.37 5.66 -4.76
C LEU A 187 1.06 5.73 -5.26
N SER A 188 1.80 4.63 -5.14
CA SER A 188 3.16 4.50 -5.65
C SER A 188 3.35 3.16 -6.34
N GLY A 189 4.06 3.12 -7.45
CA GLY A 189 4.37 1.87 -8.14
C GLY A 189 5.68 1.85 -8.89
N SER A 190 6.22 0.65 -9.07
CA SER A 190 7.34 0.35 -9.97
C SER A 190 6.94 -0.73 -10.97
N SER A 191 7.39 -0.60 -12.22
CA SER A 191 7.15 -1.60 -13.27
C SER A 191 5.65 -1.92 -13.45
N ALA A 192 5.23 -3.18 -13.30
CA ALA A 192 3.81 -3.57 -13.35
C ALA A 192 2.93 -2.80 -12.33
N GLY A 193 3.47 -2.48 -11.15
CA GLY A 193 2.81 -1.64 -10.16
C GLY A 193 2.66 -0.19 -10.61
N ALA A 194 3.58 0.34 -11.42
CA ALA A 194 3.48 1.69 -11.99
C ALA A 194 2.33 1.78 -13.02
N ILE A 195 2.10 0.71 -13.80
CA ILE A 195 0.94 0.63 -14.69
C ILE A 195 -0.35 0.73 -13.88
N MET A 196 -0.47 -0.06 -12.81
CA MET A 196 -1.65 -0.02 -11.92
C MET A 196 -1.84 1.37 -11.30
N THR A 197 -0.77 1.95 -10.77
CA THR A 197 -0.76 3.30 -10.16
C THR A 197 -1.26 4.35 -11.15
N ALA A 198 -0.77 4.30 -12.40
CA ALA A 198 -1.14 5.26 -13.42
C ALA A 198 -2.57 5.09 -13.93
N MET A 199 -3.04 3.85 -14.10
CA MET A 199 -4.42 3.58 -14.49
C MET A 199 -5.40 4.10 -13.43
N LEU A 200 -5.13 3.81 -12.14
CA LEU A 200 -5.94 4.33 -11.04
C LEU A 200 -5.81 5.85 -10.89
N GLY A 201 -4.60 6.39 -10.98
CA GLY A 201 -4.31 7.80 -10.79
C GLY A 201 -4.80 8.73 -11.91
N ARG A 202 -5.27 8.17 -13.03
CA ARG A 202 -5.98 8.91 -14.09
C ARG A 202 -7.50 8.77 -13.96
N ALA A 203 -7.97 7.62 -13.47
CA ALA A 203 -9.37 7.27 -13.50
C ALA A 203 -10.21 8.17 -12.58
N THR A 204 -11.38 8.58 -13.08
CA THR A 204 -12.44 9.09 -12.22
C THR A 204 -12.96 8.00 -11.29
N PRO A 205 -13.66 8.34 -10.18
CA PRO A 205 -14.22 7.34 -9.27
C PRO A 205 -15.11 6.28 -9.96
N VAL A 206 -15.81 6.67 -11.03
CA VAL A 206 -16.66 5.74 -11.82
C VAL A 206 -15.81 4.82 -12.70
N GLU A 207 -14.84 5.37 -13.43
CA GLU A 207 -13.93 4.61 -14.29
C GLU A 207 -13.06 3.63 -13.49
N MET A 208 -12.72 3.97 -12.24
CA MET A 208 -11.94 3.13 -11.36
C MET A 208 -12.59 1.75 -11.17
N LEU A 209 -13.90 1.70 -11.01
CA LEU A 209 -14.64 0.43 -10.90
C LEU A 209 -14.57 -0.39 -12.20
N GLY A 210 -14.67 0.27 -13.36
CA GLY A 210 -14.51 -0.36 -14.68
C GLY A 210 -13.12 -1.00 -14.85
N ILE A 211 -12.06 -0.25 -14.51
CA ILE A 211 -10.67 -0.73 -14.54
C ILE A 211 -10.49 -1.92 -13.61
N LEU A 212 -11.04 -1.87 -12.39
CA LEU A 212 -10.99 -2.99 -11.46
C LEU A 212 -11.79 -4.21 -11.94
N ASN A 213 -12.84 -4.03 -12.74
CA ASN A 213 -13.57 -5.13 -13.37
C ASN A 213 -12.84 -5.73 -14.60
N GLY A 214 -11.70 -5.14 -14.99
CA GLY A 214 -10.84 -5.63 -16.06
C GLY A 214 -11.05 -4.92 -17.40
N GLU A 215 -11.85 -3.85 -17.45
CA GLU A 215 -11.88 -2.99 -18.64
C GLU A 215 -10.46 -2.52 -18.96
N ASN A 216 -10.13 -2.43 -20.25
CA ASN A 216 -8.83 -1.96 -20.76
C ASN A 216 -7.60 -2.87 -20.52
N PHE A 217 -7.70 -3.92 -19.69
CA PHE A 217 -6.61 -4.89 -19.51
C PHE A 217 -6.52 -5.95 -20.62
N PHE A 218 -7.61 -6.15 -21.38
CA PHE A 218 -7.74 -7.24 -22.36
C PHE A 218 -7.46 -6.84 -23.82
N THR A 219 -7.13 -5.58 -24.07
CA THR A 219 -6.90 -5.07 -25.43
C THR A 219 -5.51 -5.52 -25.91
N ASP A 220 -5.41 -6.67 -26.59
CA ASP A 220 -4.38 -7.25 -27.48
C ASP A 220 -2.85 -6.93 -27.31
N ALA A 221 -2.42 -6.23 -26.27
CA ALA A 221 -1.13 -5.53 -26.27
C ALA A 221 -0.04 -6.15 -25.41
N PHE A 222 -0.38 -7.04 -24.48
CA PHE A 222 0.61 -7.91 -23.86
C PHE A 222 0.78 -9.12 -24.75
N GLN A 223 1.58 -9.02 -25.82
CA GLN A 223 2.14 -10.18 -26.48
C GLN A 223 3.53 -10.43 -25.90
N PHE A 224 3.61 -11.04 -24.71
CA PHE A 224 4.88 -11.56 -24.21
C PHE A 224 5.33 -12.68 -25.14
N ARG A 225 6.17 -12.35 -26.13
CA ARG A 225 6.81 -13.34 -26.99
C ARG A 225 7.84 -14.09 -26.16
N GLY A 226 7.86 -15.41 -26.30
CA GLY A 226 8.67 -16.30 -25.47
C GLY A 226 10.15 -15.90 -25.44
N PHE A 227 10.82 -16.28 -24.34
CA PHE A 227 12.23 -15.96 -24.05
C PHE A 227 13.21 -16.21 -25.23
N ARG A 228 12.89 -17.16 -26.12
CA ARG A 228 13.66 -17.48 -27.35
C ARG A 228 13.62 -16.38 -28.41
N GLU A 229 12.58 -15.55 -28.49
CA GLU A 229 12.48 -14.44 -29.44
C GLU A 229 13.15 -13.17 -28.91
N VAL A 230 13.11 -12.93 -27.60
CA VAL A 230 13.84 -11.83 -26.93
C VAL A 230 15.35 -12.03 -27.08
N LEU A 231 15.84 -13.27 -26.99
CA LEU A 231 17.26 -13.60 -27.17
C LEU A 231 17.76 -13.41 -28.62
N LYS A 232 16.87 -13.30 -29.62
CA LYS A 232 17.22 -13.09 -31.04
C LYS A 232 17.45 -11.62 -31.42
N GLY A 233 17.58 -10.72 -30.44
CA GLY A 233 18.07 -9.34 -30.63
C GLY A 233 17.05 -8.32 -31.18
N ASN A 234 15.97 -8.77 -31.84
CA ASN A 234 14.93 -7.88 -32.40
C ASN A 234 13.64 -7.79 -31.55
N GLY A 235 13.52 -8.57 -30.46
CA GLY A 235 12.29 -8.64 -29.66
C GLY A 235 12.00 -7.41 -28.80
N GLY A 236 13.00 -6.85 -28.13
CA GLY A 236 12.80 -5.78 -27.13
C GLY A 236 12.30 -4.46 -27.71
N LEU A 237 12.69 -4.09 -28.93
CA LEU A 237 12.25 -2.83 -29.57
C LEU A 237 10.79 -2.88 -30.05
N ALA A 238 10.36 -4.04 -30.55
CA ALA A 238 8.97 -4.25 -30.93
C ALA A 238 8.07 -4.22 -29.69
N ASP A 239 8.47 -4.87 -28.61
CA ASP A 239 7.70 -4.96 -27.37
C ASP A 239 7.54 -3.58 -26.69
N VAL A 240 8.59 -2.74 -26.67
CA VAL A 240 8.49 -1.34 -26.19
C VAL A 240 7.48 -0.52 -27.00
N LYS A 241 7.39 -0.73 -28.32
CA LYS A 241 6.40 -0.01 -29.14
C LYS A 241 4.98 -0.45 -28.82
N HIS A 242 4.73 -1.75 -28.62
CA HIS A 242 3.42 -2.26 -28.24
C HIS A 242 3.01 -1.78 -26.85
N LEU A 243 3.92 -1.88 -25.87
CA LEU A 243 3.70 -1.36 -24.53
C LEU A 243 3.46 0.15 -24.55
N LYS A 244 4.22 0.92 -25.34
CA LYS A 244 3.97 2.35 -25.51
C LYS A 244 2.59 2.63 -26.08
N SER A 245 2.17 1.93 -27.14
CA SER A 245 0.84 2.08 -27.73
C SER A 245 -0.27 1.74 -26.74
N PHE A 246 -0.08 0.68 -25.94
CA PHE A 246 -1.00 0.32 -24.85
C PHE A 246 -1.10 1.42 -23.79
N LEU A 247 0.04 1.94 -23.33
CA LEU A 247 0.06 2.98 -22.31
C LEU A 247 -0.58 4.27 -22.85
N ILE A 248 -0.34 4.64 -24.11
CA ILE A 248 -0.98 5.82 -24.71
C ILE A 248 -2.48 5.60 -24.89
N ALA A 249 -2.92 4.42 -25.33
CA ALA A 249 -4.34 4.12 -25.50
C ALA A 249 -5.12 4.17 -24.17
N ASN A 250 -4.52 3.68 -23.07
CA ASN A 250 -5.19 3.57 -21.78
C ASN A 250 -4.99 4.79 -20.87
N LEU A 251 -3.80 5.37 -20.88
CA LEU A 251 -3.47 6.53 -20.05
C LEU A 251 -3.67 7.85 -20.78
N GLY A 252 -3.91 7.85 -22.10
CA GLY A 252 -4.01 9.06 -22.89
C GLY A 252 -2.77 9.95 -22.80
N ASP A 253 -2.90 11.17 -23.29
CA ASP A 253 -1.83 12.16 -23.29
C ASP A 253 -1.98 13.17 -22.15
N VAL A 254 -1.91 12.65 -20.91
CA VAL A 254 -2.06 13.44 -19.69
C VAL A 254 -0.75 13.57 -18.92
N THR A 255 -0.55 14.75 -18.33
CA THR A 255 0.54 15.01 -17.39
C THR A 255 0.18 14.53 -15.98
N PHE A 256 1.16 14.49 -15.07
CA PHE A 256 0.89 14.16 -13.67
C PHE A 256 -0.05 15.18 -13.01
N GLU A 257 0.10 16.46 -13.32
CA GLU A 257 -0.79 17.52 -12.81
C GLU A 257 -2.23 17.35 -13.33
N GLU A 258 -2.40 17.11 -14.63
CA GLU A 258 -3.71 16.88 -15.25
C GLU A 258 -4.38 15.63 -14.66
N ALA A 259 -3.63 14.54 -14.49
CA ALA A 259 -4.14 13.29 -13.90
C ALA A 259 -4.63 13.49 -12.46
N PHE A 260 -3.91 14.27 -11.64
CA PHE A 260 -4.32 14.57 -10.27
C PHE A 260 -5.59 15.42 -10.21
N LYS A 261 -5.73 16.42 -11.09
CA LYS A 261 -6.95 17.24 -11.17
C LYS A 261 -8.18 16.39 -11.53
N GLN A 262 -7.99 15.34 -12.32
CA GLN A 262 -9.07 14.44 -12.75
C GLN A 262 -9.44 13.39 -11.69
N SER A 263 -8.45 12.73 -11.08
CA SER A 263 -8.68 11.59 -10.17
C SER A 263 -8.74 11.98 -8.68
N GLY A 264 -8.08 13.07 -8.29
CA GLY A 264 -7.82 13.40 -6.89
C GLY A 264 -6.80 12.48 -6.21
N LEU A 265 -6.14 11.58 -6.94
CA LEU A 265 -5.17 10.62 -6.44
C LEU A 265 -3.74 11.05 -6.78
N TYR A 266 -2.84 10.96 -5.81
CA TYR A 266 -1.43 11.25 -6.03
C TYR A 266 -0.73 10.05 -6.66
N ASN A 267 -0.44 10.18 -7.95
CA ASN A 267 0.29 9.17 -8.72
C ASN A 267 1.80 9.34 -8.58
N ASN A 268 2.49 8.29 -8.12
CA ASN A 268 3.94 8.28 -7.94
C ASN A 268 4.58 7.11 -8.69
N VAL A 269 5.46 7.42 -9.64
CA VAL A 269 6.16 6.42 -10.45
C VAL A 269 7.65 6.47 -10.17
N ALA A 270 8.23 5.32 -9.80
CA ALA A 270 9.67 5.20 -9.58
C ALA A 270 10.42 4.95 -10.89
N VAL A 271 11.47 5.75 -11.14
CA VAL A 271 12.37 5.60 -12.30
C VAL A 271 13.83 5.77 -11.87
N ALA A 272 14.73 5.04 -12.51
CA ALA A 272 16.16 5.17 -12.27
C ALA A 272 16.88 5.67 -13.54
N PRO A 273 17.89 6.54 -13.41
CA PRO A 273 18.74 6.88 -14.54
C PRO A 273 19.58 5.66 -14.95
N TYR A 274 19.76 5.46 -16.25
CA TYR A 274 20.59 4.40 -16.81
C TYR A 274 22.05 4.56 -16.43
N ASP A 275 22.53 5.80 -16.43
CA ASP A 275 23.86 6.14 -15.96
C ASP A 275 23.90 6.01 -14.43
N ALA A 276 24.78 5.14 -13.94
CA ALA A 276 24.83 4.73 -12.55
C ALA A 276 25.22 5.84 -11.55
N SER A 277 25.42 7.06 -12.02
CA SER A 277 25.89 8.22 -11.26
C SER A 277 24.83 8.83 -10.35
N GLN A 278 23.54 8.58 -10.60
CA GLN A 278 22.44 9.21 -9.86
C GLN A 278 21.51 8.19 -9.19
N ASN A 279 20.86 8.64 -8.10
CA ASN A 279 19.87 7.85 -7.37
C ASN A 279 18.53 7.80 -8.11
N ALA A 280 17.72 6.78 -7.81
CA ALA A 280 16.35 6.67 -8.34
C ALA A 280 15.52 7.91 -7.98
N ARG A 281 14.62 8.31 -8.88
CA ARG A 281 13.72 9.45 -8.71
C ARG A 281 12.27 8.97 -8.70
N ILE A 282 11.43 9.74 -8.01
CA ILE A 282 9.99 9.57 -8.04
C ILE A 282 9.44 10.69 -8.92
N MET A 283 8.71 10.29 -9.95
CA MET A 283 7.98 11.20 -10.82
C MET A 283 6.54 11.29 -10.31
N ASN A 284 6.09 12.51 -10.04
CA ASN A 284 4.76 12.79 -9.52
C ASN A 284 4.35 14.25 -9.81
N THR A 285 3.21 14.65 -9.26
CA THR A 285 2.63 16.00 -9.36
C THR A 285 3.54 17.11 -8.82
N PHE A 286 4.39 16.82 -7.83
CA PHE A 286 5.23 17.81 -7.18
C PHE A 286 6.63 17.91 -7.79
N THR A 287 7.23 16.78 -8.16
CA THR A 287 8.59 16.71 -8.69
C THR A 287 8.64 16.88 -10.21
N SER A 288 7.56 16.53 -10.91
CA SER A 288 7.49 16.50 -12.37
C SER A 288 6.05 16.69 -12.88
N PRO A 289 5.39 17.83 -12.59
CA PRO A 289 3.99 18.08 -12.95
C PRO A 289 3.72 17.93 -14.46
N ASP A 290 4.63 18.46 -15.28
CA ASP A 290 4.53 18.52 -16.75
C ASP A 290 4.90 17.21 -17.47
N LEU A 291 5.36 16.20 -16.73
CA LEU A 291 5.78 14.93 -17.33
C LEU A 291 4.57 14.09 -17.72
N LEU A 292 4.60 13.50 -18.92
CA LEU A 292 3.54 12.60 -19.37
C LEU A 292 3.56 11.29 -18.57
N VAL A 293 2.39 10.92 -18.04
CA VAL A 293 2.27 9.73 -17.17
C VAL A 293 2.68 8.46 -17.91
N TRP A 294 2.21 8.27 -19.16
CA TRP A 294 2.57 7.10 -19.96
C TRP A 294 4.09 7.00 -20.21
N SER A 295 4.78 8.14 -20.31
CA SER A 295 6.22 8.17 -20.55
C SER A 295 7.00 7.74 -19.30
N ALA A 296 6.57 8.19 -18.13
CA ALA A 296 7.14 7.77 -16.85
C ALA A 296 6.91 6.28 -16.58
N VAL A 297 5.70 5.77 -16.85
CA VAL A 297 5.38 4.35 -16.69
C VAL A 297 6.20 3.49 -17.66
N LEU A 298 6.35 3.93 -18.92
CA LEU A 298 7.19 3.23 -19.89
C LEU A 298 8.65 3.12 -19.42
N ALA A 299 9.19 4.18 -18.81
CA ALA A 299 10.51 4.15 -18.21
C ALA A 299 10.59 3.22 -17.00
N SER A 300 9.56 3.22 -16.16
CA SER A 300 9.47 2.31 -15.02
C SER A 300 9.34 0.84 -15.45
N CYS A 301 8.79 0.54 -16.61
CA CYS A 301 8.74 -0.82 -17.15
C CYS A 301 10.01 -1.25 -17.88
N ALA A 302 10.96 -0.34 -18.12
CA ALA A 302 12.18 -0.62 -18.88
C ALA A 302 13.23 -1.34 -18.02
N VAL A 303 13.00 -2.63 -17.76
CA VAL A 303 13.93 -3.50 -17.00
C VAL A 303 15.23 -3.68 -17.79
N PRO A 304 16.41 -3.43 -17.20
CA PRO A 304 17.69 -3.69 -17.85
C PRO A 304 17.77 -5.12 -18.38
N ILE A 305 18.43 -5.32 -19.53
CA ILE A 305 18.54 -6.60 -20.28
C ILE A 305 17.27 -6.96 -21.08
N LEU A 306 16.08 -6.74 -20.53
CA LEU A 306 14.82 -7.05 -21.22
C LEU A 306 14.39 -5.94 -22.18
N PHE A 307 14.56 -4.68 -21.76
CA PHE A 307 14.10 -3.52 -22.50
C PHE A 307 15.19 -2.45 -22.62
N PRO A 308 15.28 -1.75 -23.78
CA PRO A 308 16.22 -0.66 -23.96
C PRO A 308 15.85 0.55 -23.08
N PRO A 309 16.84 1.33 -22.59
CA PRO A 309 16.58 2.57 -21.84
C PRO A 309 15.81 3.59 -22.68
N VAL A 310 14.85 4.28 -22.05
CA VAL A 310 13.95 5.23 -22.72
C VAL A 310 14.24 6.68 -22.33
N LYS A 311 13.82 7.62 -23.19
CA LYS A 311 13.80 9.05 -22.87
C LYS A 311 12.40 9.43 -22.38
N LEU A 312 12.37 10.28 -21.36
CA LEU A 312 11.14 10.80 -20.80
C LEU A 312 10.63 11.98 -21.64
N THR A 313 9.31 12.11 -21.73
CA THR A 313 8.62 13.15 -22.51
C THR A 313 7.73 13.98 -21.59
N SER A 314 7.93 15.30 -21.61
CA SER A 314 7.10 16.29 -20.94
C SER A 314 6.26 17.07 -21.95
N LYS A 315 5.12 17.56 -21.49
CA LYS A 315 4.22 18.43 -22.25
C LYS A 315 4.46 19.87 -21.78
N ARG A 316 4.85 20.75 -22.70
CA ARG A 316 5.03 22.19 -22.41
C ARG A 316 3.67 22.88 -22.30
N HIS A 317 3.62 24.09 -21.74
CA HIS A 317 2.44 24.96 -21.74
C HIS A 317 1.79 25.13 -23.13
N ASP A 318 2.58 25.13 -24.21
CA ASP A 318 2.09 25.21 -25.60
C ASP A 318 1.47 23.89 -26.13
N GLY A 319 1.39 22.85 -25.30
CA GLY A 319 0.95 21.50 -25.71
C GLY A 319 1.99 20.69 -26.49
N LEU A 320 3.16 21.26 -26.80
CA LEU A 320 4.23 20.58 -27.52
C LEU A 320 5.02 19.62 -26.62
N TYR A 321 5.39 18.46 -27.18
CA TYR A 321 6.22 17.48 -26.50
C TYR A 321 7.69 17.88 -26.51
N THR A 322 8.30 17.82 -25.32
CA THR A 322 9.72 18.11 -25.11
C THR A 322 10.38 17.01 -24.28
N PRO A 323 11.65 16.68 -24.53
CA PRO A 323 12.34 15.66 -23.76
C PRO A 323 12.64 16.15 -22.34
N TYR A 324 12.21 15.39 -21.33
CA TYR A 324 12.58 15.63 -19.93
C TYR A 324 14.00 15.14 -19.68
N MET A 325 14.90 16.04 -19.26
CA MET A 325 16.33 15.78 -19.08
C MET A 325 16.95 15.07 -20.30
N SER A 326 16.99 15.77 -21.43
CA SER A 326 17.32 15.24 -22.76
C SER A 326 18.61 14.44 -22.89
N SER A 327 19.59 14.70 -22.01
CA SER A 327 20.88 14.01 -21.91
C SER A 327 20.79 12.63 -21.24
N THR A 328 19.76 12.40 -20.42
CA THR A 328 19.65 11.22 -19.55
C THR A 328 18.69 10.19 -20.14
N ARG A 329 19.05 8.91 -20.04
CA ARG A 329 18.15 7.80 -20.31
C ARG A 329 17.69 7.17 -19.01
N TRP A 330 16.50 6.61 -19.00
CA TRP A 330 15.83 6.09 -17.81
C TRP A 330 15.51 4.61 -17.98
N VAL A 331 15.52 3.90 -16.85
CA VAL A 331 15.22 2.48 -16.69
C VAL A 331 14.35 2.27 -15.45
N ASP A 332 13.91 1.03 -15.25
CA ASP A 332 13.04 0.63 -14.14
C ASP A 332 13.61 1.06 -12.77
N GLY A 333 12.76 1.68 -11.95
CA GLY A 333 13.08 2.11 -10.59
C GLY A 333 13.37 0.94 -9.65
N SER A 334 12.79 -0.25 -9.91
CA SER A 334 12.97 -1.49 -9.13
C SER A 334 14.43 -1.93 -9.03
N VAL A 335 15.23 -1.53 -10.01
CA VAL A 335 16.67 -1.83 -10.11
C VAL A 335 17.46 -1.19 -8.96
N ARG A 336 16.94 -0.12 -8.35
CA ARG A 336 17.59 0.57 -7.24
C ARG A 336 16.72 0.68 -5.99
N SER A 337 15.41 0.83 -6.13
CA SER A 337 14.47 0.87 -5.00
C SER A 337 13.04 0.62 -5.48
N ASP A 338 12.48 -0.56 -5.18
CA ASP A 338 11.06 -0.86 -5.42
C ASP A 338 10.12 0.08 -4.64
N PHE A 339 10.49 0.44 -3.40
CA PHE A 339 9.68 1.26 -2.51
C PHE A 339 10.48 2.44 -1.93
N PRO A 340 10.33 3.65 -2.48
CA PRO A 340 11.07 4.82 -2.00
C PRO A 340 10.36 5.49 -0.80
N GLN A 341 10.14 4.72 0.27
CA GLN A 341 9.36 5.12 1.45
C GLN A 341 9.81 6.44 2.07
N GLU A 342 11.11 6.67 2.26
CA GLU A 342 11.61 7.91 2.90
C GLU A 342 11.31 9.16 2.08
N LYS A 343 11.39 9.07 0.75
CA LYS A 343 11.07 10.18 -0.15
C LYS A 343 9.57 10.45 -0.15
N MET A 344 8.78 9.38 -0.18
CA MET A 344 7.32 9.46 -0.10
C MET A 344 6.85 10.06 1.24
N ALA A 345 7.44 9.63 2.36
CA ALA A 345 7.15 10.15 3.68
C ALA A 345 7.41 11.67 3.77
N ARG A 346 8.49 12.16 3.15
CA ARG A 346 8.80 13.60 3.11
C ARG A 346 7.83 14.40 2.22
N LEU A 347 7.43 13.84 1.08
CA LEU A 347 6.57 14.56 0.13
C LEU A 347 5.10 14.61 0.59
N TYR A 348 4.63 13.53 1.20
CA TYR A 348 3.20 13.35 1.49
C TYR A 348 2.88 13.33 2.99
N ASN A 349 3.88 13.44 3.86
CA ASN A 349 3.71 13.29 5.30
C ASN A 349 2.98 11.98 5.64
N LEU A 350 3.61 10.87 5.26
CA LEU A 350 3.00 9.55 5.40
C LEU A 350 2.98 9.09 6.85
N ASN A 351 1.84 8.55 7.27
CA ASN A 351 1.65 7.96 8.59
C ASN A 351 2.05 6.48 8.62
N TYR A 352 1.54 5.71 7.65
CA TYR A 352 1.85 4.31 7.46
C TYR A 352 1.73 3.91 5.98
N THR A 353 2.33 2.78 5.64
CA THR A 353 2.41 2.27 4.27
C THR A 353 1.80 0.88 4.13
N ILE A 354 1.01 0.70 3.08
CA ILE A 354 0.48 -0.60 2.66
C ILE A 354 1.30 -1.05 1.44
N ALA A 355 2.08 -2.11 1.59
CA ALA A 355 2.87 -2.70 0.51
C ALA A 355 2.13 -3.90 -0.08
N SER A 356 1.80 -3.81 -1.37
CA SER A 356 1.32 -4.95 -2.17
C SER A 356 2.50 -5.55 -2.91
N GLN A 357 2.95 -6.73 -2.45
CA GLN A 357 4.12 -7.40 -3.01
C GLN A 357 3.71 -8.59 -3.88
N VAL A 358 4.09 -8.51 -5.15
CA VAL A 358 3.90 -9.56 -6.16
C VAL A 358 5.22 -10.05 -6.75
N ASN A 359 6.34 -9.47 -6.33
CA ASN A 359 7.66 -9.78 -6.86
C ASN A 359 8.06 -11.24 -6.58
N PRO A 360 8.18 -12.09 -7.63
CA PRO A 360 8.36 -13.53 -7.48
C PRO A 360 9.72 -13.90 -6.89
N HIS A 361 10.71 -13.02 -7.00
CA HIS A 361 12.05 -13.20 -6.42
C HIS A 361 12.13 -12.76 -4.95
N VAL A 362 11.14 -12.04 -4.43
CA VAL A 362 11.11 -11.53 -3.05
C VAL A 362 10.10 -12.29 -2.21
N VAL A 363 8.90 -12.51 -2.76
CA VAL A 363 7.78 -13.13 -2.05
C VAL A 363 8.11 -14.48 -1.41
N PRO A 364 8.84 -15.42 -2.06
CA PRO A 364 9.21 -16.69 -1.43
C PRO A 364 10.15 -16.53 -0.24
N PHE A 365 10.88 -15.42 -0.15
CA PHE A 365 11.80 -15.11 0.94
C PHE A 365 11.18 -14.15 1.98
N MET A 366 9.99 -13.63 1.71
CA MET A 366 9.26 -12.82 2.69
C MET A 366 8.76 -13.70 3.83
N GLN A 367 8.98 -13.20 5.04
CA GLN A 367 8.46 -13.84 6.24
C GLN A 367 7.05 -13.33 6.51
N SER A 368 6.16 -14.21 6.97
CA SER A 368 4.90 -13.76 7.57
C SER A 368 5.18 -12.91 8.80
N ASP A 369 4.24 -12.05 9.17
CA ASP A 369 4.38 -11.19 10.37
C ASP A 369 4.65 -12.04 11.63
N GLU A 370 3.99 -13.20 11.73
CA GLU A 370 4.28 -14.17 12.78
C GLU A 370 5.74 -14.62 12.80
N ALA A 371 6.33 -14.96 11.65
CA ALA A 371 7.72 -15.40 11.57
C ALA A 371 8.71 -14.26 11.81
N ARG A 372 8.33 -13.01 11.51
CA ARG A 372 9.17 -11.82 11.68
C ARG A 372 9.25 -11.39 13.15
N PHE A 373 8.14 -11.39 13.87
CA PHE A 373 8.04 -10.82 15.22
C PHE A 373 8.07 -11.87 16.34
N ARG A 374 7.90 -13.16 16.03
CA ARG A 374 7.98 -14.22 17.03
C ARG A 374 9.41 -14.39 17.54
N LYS A 375 9.58 -14.23 18.85
CA LYS A 375 10.83 -14.43 19.59
C LYS A 375 10.96 -15.87 20.14
N ASP A 376 10.71 -16.91 19.34
CA ASP A 376 10.91 -18.28 19.81
C ASP A 376 12.41 -18.52 20.05
N MET A 377 12.81 -18.94 21.26
CA MET A 377 14.23 -19.14 21.61
C MET A 377 14.92 -20.24 20.77
N LEU A 378 14.15 -21.17 20.19
CA LEU A 378 14.65 -22.33 19.45
C LEU A 378 15.18 -22.03 18.03
N SER A 379 14.95 -20.83 17.47
CA SER A 379 15.43 -20.43 16.12
C SER A 379 16.57 -19.42 16.11
N TRP A 380 17.22 -19.19 17.27
CA TRP A 380 18.34 -18.24 17.38
C TRP A 380 19.55 -18.57 16.47
N PRO A 381 19.96 -19.85 16.29
CA PRO A 381 21.07 -20.18 15.40
C PRO A 381 20.77 -19.83 13.94
N GLU A 382 19.56 -20.15 13.48
CA GLU A 382 19.12 -19.87 12.11
C GLU A 382 19.03 -18.36 11.83
N ARG A 383 18.63 -17.56 12.84
CA ARG A 383 18.67 -16.08 12.76
C ARG A 383 20.08 -15.53 12.67
N ILE A 384 21.02 -16.09 13.42
CA ILE A 384 22.44 -15.68 13.36
C ILE A 384 23.02 -16.05 12.00
N VAL A 385 22.82 -17.28 11.54
CA VAL A 385 23.29 -17.74 10.24
C VAL A 385 22.70 -16.88 9.12
N ARG A 386 21.43 -16.48 9.21
CA ARG A 386 20.83 -15.58 8.20
C ARG A 386 21.37 -14.15 8.27
N ARG A 387 21.55 -13.59 9.47
CA ARG A 387 22.13 -12.25 9.66
C ARG A 387 23.59 -12.20 9.21
N GLN A 388 24.39 -13.17 9.65
CA GLN A 388 25.79 -13.29 9.23
C GLN A 388 25.90 -13.68 7.75
N GLY A 389 25.02 -14.53 7.23
CA GLY A 389 24.95 -14.86 5.81
C GLY A 389 24.68 -13.63 4.95
N LYS A 390 23.78 -12.72 5.37
CA LYS A 390 23.58 -11.44 4.66
C LYS A 390 24.83 -10.56 4.70
N VAL A 391 25.56 -10.54 5.81
CA VAL A 391 26.82 -9.77 5.97
C VAL A 391 27.96 -10.37 5.14
N ILE A 392 28.11 -11.70 5.14
CA ILE A 392 29.11 -12.44 4.36
C ILE A 392 28.81 -12.29 2.86
N SER A 393 27.55 -12.45 2.43
CA SER A 393 27.17 -12.22 1.04
C SER A 393 27.40 -10.77 0.61
N LYS A 394 27.13 -9.77 1.48
CA LYS A 394 27.52 -8.37 1.22
C LYS A 394 29.04 -8.24 1.07
N GLY A 395 29.83 -8.78 2.00
CA GLY A 395 31.29 -8.71 1.95
C GLY A 395 31.90 -9.41 0.72
N VAL A 396 31.34 -10.54 0.30
CA VAL A 396 31.77 -11.25 -0.92
C VAL A 396 31.38 -10.48 -2.18
N MET A 397 30.19 -9.88 -2.22
CA MET A 397 29.76 -9.03 -3.35
C MET A 397 30.57 -7.72 -3.40
N ASP A 398 30.87 -7.10 -2.27
CA ASP A 398 31.71 -5.89 -2.19
C ASP A 398 33.13 -6.20 -2.66
N PHE A 399 33.71 -7.32 -2.23
CA PHE A 399 35.01 -7.79 -2.72
C PHE A 399 35.00 -8.12 -4.22
N ALA A 400 33.95 -8.76 -4.72
CA ALA A 400 33.78 -9.01 -6.16
C ALA A 400 33.63 -7.69 -6.95
N ARG A 401 32.93 -6.70 -6.39
CA ARG A 401 32.75 -5.37 -6.98
C ARG A 401 34.07 -4.61 -7.10
N GLU A 402 34.92 -4.68 -6.09
CA GLU A 402 36.25 -4.06 -6.08
C GLU A 402 37.21 -4.73 -7.06
N ARG A 403 37.15 -6.07 -7.18
CA ARG A 403 38.12 -6.84 -7.97
C ARG A 403 37.74 -7.01 -9.44
N VAL A 404 36.45 -6.93 -9.78
CA VAL A 404 35.91 -7.05 -11.15
C VAL A 404 35.72 -5.67 -11.82
N GLY A 405 36.19 -4.59 -11.19
CA GLY A 405 36.02 -3.20 -11.61
C GLY A 405 36.57 -2.79 -13.00
N ASN A 406 37.29 -3.68 -13.70
CA ASN A 406 37.90 -3.39 -15.01
C ASN A 406 37.00 -3.67 -16.22
N ILE A 407 35.82 -4.29 -16.05
CA ILE A 407 34.88 -4.58 -17.16
C ILE A 407 33.55 -3.82 -16.92
N PRO A 408 33.32 -2.70 -17.62
CA PRO A 408 32.14 -1.84 -17.41
C PRO A 408 30.77 -2.53 -17.43
N PRO A 409 30.45 -3.50 -18.32
CA PRO A 409 29.15 -4.17 -18.30
C PRO A 409 28.93 -5.07 -17.06
N ILE A 410 29.97 -5.70 -16.53
CA ILE A 410 29.86 -6.62 -15.38
C ILE A 410 29.69 -5.81 -14.08
N ARG A 411 30.44 -4.73 -13.92
CA ARG A 411 30.27 -3.80 -12.80
C ARG A 411 28.85 -3.24 -12.74
N ARG A 412 28.28 -2.86 -13.88
CA ARG A 412 26.89 -2.35 -13.97
C ARG A 412 25.87 -3.43 -13.60
N LEU A 413 26.06 -4.68 -14.03
CA LEU A 413 25.19 -5.79 -13.64
C LEU A 413 25.24 -6.05 -12.13
N LEU A 414 26.43 -6.00 -11.54
CA LEU A 414 26.62 -6.14 -10.09
C LEU A 414 26.03 -4.96 -9.32
N ASP A 415 26.16 -3.73 -9.81
CA ASP A 415 25.55 -2.54 -9.22
C ASP A 415 24.01 -2.62 -9.25
N HIS A 416 23.43 -3.14 -10.33
CA HIS A 416 22.00 -3.42 -10.44
C HIS A 416 21.55 -4.56 -9.52
N GLY A 417 22.34 -5.65 -9.42
CA GLY A 417 22.05 -6.76 -8.51
C GLY A 417 22.16 -6.39 -7.02
N TYR A 418 23.12 -5.54 -6.66
CA TYR A 418 23.30 -5.03 -5.29
C TYR A 418 22.12 -4.15 -4.86
N GLY A 419 21.65 -3.29 -5.78
CA GLY A 419 20.48 -2.43 -5.57
C GLY A 419 19.20 -3.21 -5.25
N VAL A 420 19.07 -4.46 -5.69
CA VAL A 420 17.95 -5.35 -5.38
C VAL A 420 18.12 -5.97 -3.98
N VAL A 421 19.32 -6.41 -3.59
CA VAL A 421 19.52 -7.13 -2.31
C VAL A 421 19.37 -6.24 -1.06
N ASP A 422 19.60 -4.93 -1.17
CA ASP A 422 19.56 -4.00 -0.03
C ASP A 422 18.19 -3.32 0.20
N GLN A 423 17.16 -3.69 -0.54
CA GLN A 423 15.87 -2.98 -0.50
C GLN A 423 15.04 -3.34 0.74
N ARG A 424 14.33 -2.32 1.28
CA ARG A 424 13.25 -2.52 2.25
C ARG A 424 11.99 -2.98 1.52
N TYR A 425 11.81 -4.29 1.43
CA TYR A 425 10.64 -4.92 0.79
C TYR A 425 9.38 -4.97 1.66
N TYR A 426 9.39 -4.32 2.83
CA TYR A 426 8.29 -4.36 3.80
C TYR A 426 7.75 -2.96 4.02
N GLY A 427 6.44 -2.80 3.88
CA GLY A 427 5.67 -1.73 4.50
C GLY A 427 5.25 -2.08 5.92
N ASP A 428 4.48 -1.20 6.54
CA ASP A 428 3.85 -1.41 7.84
C ASP A 428 2.79 -2.52 7.73
N VAL A 429 2.00 -2.46 6.66
CA VAL A 429 1.05 -3.51 6.27
C VAL A 429 1.53 -4.19 4.99
N ASN A 430 1.76 -5.50 5.04
CA ASN A 430 2.22 -6.27 3.88
C ASN A 430 1.12 -7.20 3.38
N ILE A 431 0.71 -7.00 2.12
CA ILE A 431 -0.23 -7.84 1.40
C ILE A 431 0.57 -8.61 0.35
N VAL A 432 0.71 -9.91 0.57
CA VAL A 432 1.63 -10.76 -0.19
C VAL A 432 0.86 -11.90 -0.85
N GLY A 433 1.08 -12.11 -2.14
CA GLY A 433 0.52 -13.24 -2.87
C GLY A 433 1.10 -14.58 -2.43
N LYS A 434 0.29 -15.65 -2.39
CA LYS A 434 0.76 -17.02 -2.10
C LYS A 434 1.18 -17.69 -3.41
N TYR A 435 2.43 -17.50 -3.82
CA TYR A 435 2.92 -18.05 -5.09
C TYR A 435 3.41 -19.49 -4.95
N GLY A 436 2.89 -20.37 -5.81
CA GLY A 436 3.47 -21.68 -6.09
C GLY A 436 4.25 -21.69 -7.40
N LEU A 437 4.81 -22.85 -7.76
CA LEU A 437 5.53 -23.03 -9.03
C LEU A 437 4.66 -22.71 -10.27
N ARG A 438 3.33 -22.86 -10.17
CA ARG A 438 2.38 -22.50 -11.24
C ARG A 438 2.37 -21.00 -11.53
N HIS A 439 2.52 -20.15 -10.52
CA HIS A 439 2.47 -18.70 -10.68
C HIS A 439 3.65 -18.16 -11.48
N TYR A 440 4.81 -18.79 -11.40
CA TYR A 440 5.96 -18.46 -12.25
C TYR A 440 5.65 -18.69 -13.74
N SER A 441 4.82 -19.69 -14.07
CA SER A 441 4.40 -19.92 -15.46
C SER A 441 3.49 -18.82 -16.00
N TYR A 442 2.74 -18.12 -15.13
CA TYR A 442 1.83 -17.05 -15.52
C TYR A 442 2.56 -15.74 -15.86
N MET A 443 3.77 -15.54 -15.33
CA MET A 443 4.57 -14.33 -15.60
C MET A 443 4.87 -14.13 -17.08
N LEU A 444 4.96 -15.23 -17.83
CA LEU A 444 5.29 -15.26 -19.26
C LEU A 444 4.04 -15.44 -20.13
N GLN A 445 2.85 -15.41 -19.53
CA GLN A 445 1.59 -15.56 -20.23
C GLN A 445 0.90 -14.21 -20.39
N ASN A 446 0.20 -14.08 -21.51
CA ASN A 446 -0.62 -12.91 -21.79
C ASN A 446 -1.85 -12.90 -20.87
N PRO A 447 -2.27 -11.72 -20.40
CA PRO A 447 -3.41 -11.56 -19.50
C PRO A 447 -4.71 -11.97 -20.22
N ARG A 448 -5.15 -13.21 -19.99
CA ARG A 448 -6.47 -13.69 -20.42
C ARG A 448 -7.53 -13.32 -19.37
N PRO A 449 -8.81 -13.15 -19.74
CA PRO A 449 -9.90 -12.87 -18.79
C PRO A 449 -9.97 -13.83 -17.60
N HIS A 450 -9.69 -15.11 -17.84
CA HIS A 450 -9.64 -16.11 -16.77
C HIS A 450 -8.47 -15.88 -15.80
N LEU A 451 -7.27 -15.59 -16.32
CA LEU A 451 -6.07 -15.34 -15.51
C LEU A 451 -6.21 -14.06 -14.69
N PHE A 452 -6.82 -13.02 -15.28
CA PHE A 452 -7.16 -11.79 -14.56
C PHE A 452 -8.05 -12.06 -13.36
N LYS A 453 -9.19 -12.74 -13.56
CA LYS A 453 -10.12 -13.07 -12.46
C LYS A 453 -9.46 -13.95 -11.40
N LEU A 454 -8.58 -14.87 -11.80
CA LEU A 454 -7.84 -15.72 -10.87
C LEU A 454 -6.91 -14.88 -9.96
N LEU A 455 -6.03 -14.08 -10.54
CA LEU A 455 -5.06 -13.27 -9.79
C LEU A 455 -5.74 -12.17 -8.97
N GLN A 456 -6.82 -11.58 -9.50
CA GLN A 456 -7.66 -10.64 -8.76
C GLN A 456 -8.25 -11.31 -7.50
N ARG A 457 -8.86 -12.49 -7.63
CA ARG A 457 -9.41 -13.23 -6.48
C ARG A 457 -8.33 -13.58 -5.46
N GLU A 458 -7.11 -13.92 -5.90
CA GLU A 458 -5.98 -14.13 -4.99
C GLU A 458 -5.59 -12.84 -4.25
N GLY A 459 -5.62 -11.69 -4.93
CA GLY A 459 -5.41 -10.36 -4.36
C GLY A 459 -6.45 -9.98 -3.30
N GLU A 460 -7.73 -10.19 -3.60
CA GLU A 460 -8.84 -9.96 -2.66
C GLU A 460 -8.66 -10.83 -1.40
N ARG A 461 -8.44 -12.14 -1.59
CA ARG A 461 -8.27 -13.11 -0.49
C ARG A 461 -7.04 -12.87 0.38
N ALA A 462 -5.96 -12.33 -0.20
CA ALA A 462 -4.78 -11.93 0.56
C ALA A 462 -5.03 -10.66 1.37
N THR A 463 -5.94 -9.80 0.91
CA THR A 463 -6.29 -8.52 1.55
C THR A 463 -7.28 -8.70 2.70
N TRP A 464 -8.27 -9.60 2.57
CA TRP A 464 -9.34 -9.76 3.57
C TRP A 464 -8.86 -9.93 5.02
N PRO A 465 -7.85 -10.77 5.33
CA PRO A 465 -7.34 -10.90 6.71
C PRO A 465 -6.63 -9.65 7.24
N LYS A 466 -6.23 -8.72 6.35
CA LYS A 466 -5.55 -7.47 6.71
C LYS A 466 -6.51 -6.29 6.83
N ILE A 467 -7.77 -6.43 6.41
CA ILE A 467 -8.74 -5.33 6.42
C ILE A 467 -8.95 -4.78 7.82
N SER A 468 -9.10 -5.62 8.85
CA SER A 468 -9.28 -5.13 10.22
C SER A 468 -8.10 -4.29 10.69
N MET A 469 -6.87 -4.69 10.38
CA MET A 469 -5.67 -3.91 10.72
C MET A 469 -5.64 -2.57 10.01
N ILE A 470 -5.91 -2.55 8.71
CA ILE A 470 -5.96 -1.32 7.91
C ILE A 470 -7.09 -0.40 8.38
N GLU A 471 -8.25 -0.96 8.71
CA GLU A 471 -9.40 -0.23 9.25
C GLU A 471 -9.06 0.43 10.59
N THR A 472 -8.43 -0.30 11.51
CA THR A 472 -7.96 0.23 12.79
C THR A 472 -7.03 1.43 12.59
N HIS A 473 -6.07 1.36 11.65
CA HIS A 473 -5.13 2.45 11.38
C HIS A 473 -5.80 3.64 10.67
N ALA A 474 -6.76 3.36 9.77
CA ALA A 474 -7.43 4.35 8.95
C ALA A 474 -8.51 5.13 9.71
N ARG A 475 -9.16 4.53 10.73
CA ARG A 475 -10.36 5.07 11.36
C ARG A 475 -10.19 6.51 11.85
N VAL A 476 -9.16 6.78 12.64
CA VAL A 476 -8.87 8.15 13.15
C VAL A 476 -8.63 9.13 12.01
N GLY A 477 -7.80 8.77 11.03
CA GLY A 477 -7.48 9.62 9.89
C GLY A 477 -8.70 9.96 9.03
N LYS A 478 -9.57 8.97 8.79
CA LYS A 478 -10.84 9.18 8.10
C LYS A 478 -11.80 10.06 8.88
N THR A 479 -11.91 9.89 10.20
CA THR A 479 -12.74 10.76 11.03
C THR A 479 -12.27 12.21 10.95
N ILE A 480 -10.95 12.44 11.02
CA ILE A 480 -10.37 13.79 10.84
C ILE A 480 -10.73 14.35 9.46
N GLN A 481 -10.56 13.56 8.39
CA GLN A 481 -10.88 13.98 7.03
C GLN A 481 -12.37 14.32 6.89
N HIS A 482 -13.26 13.44 7.35
CA HIS A 482 -14.71 13.63 7.27
C HIS A 482 -15.16 14.88 8.05
N CYS A 483 -14.66 15.06 9.28
CA CYS A 483 -14.97 16.26 10.06
C CYS A 483 -14.50 17.54 9.36
N LEU A 484 -13.32 17.52 8.73
CA LEU A 484 -12.81 18.66 7.99
C LEU A 484 -13.67 18.96 6.76
N GLU A 485 -14.01 17.95 5.96
CA GLU A 485 -14.86 18.08 4.76
C GLU A 485 -16.23 18.68 5.12
N VAL A 486 -16.91 18.14 6.13
CA VAL A 486 -18.21 18.66 6.60
C VAL A 486 -18.10 20.11 7.06
N LEU A 487 -17.07 20.47 7.82
CA LEU A 487 -16.88 21.86 8.28
C LEU A 487 -16.59 22.83 7.14
N THR A 488 -15.84 22.39 6.12
CA THR A 488 -15.53 23.21 4.94
C THR A 488 -16.73 23.41 4.03
N GLU A 489 -17.54 22.38 3.80
CA GLU A 489 -18.77 22.47 2.98
C GLU A 489 -19.77 23.44 3.61
N LEU A 490 -19.98 23.33 4.92
CA LEU A 490 -20.81 24.28 5.67
C LEU A 490 -20.28 25.70 5.54
N ASN A 491 -18.95 25.90 5.51
CA ASN A 491 -18.35 27.23 5.38
C ASN A 491 -18.62 27.84 3.99
N THR A 492 -18.45 27.03 2.94
CA THR A 492 -18.73 27.47 1.57
C THR A 492 -20.21 27.78 1.35
N ALA A 493 -21.12 27.02 1.95
CA ALA A 493 -22.56 27.29 1.85
C ALA A 493 -22.96 28.63 2.48
N GLU A 494 -22.47 28.93 3.69
CA GLU A 494 -22.74 30.20 4.39
C GLU A 494 -22.12 31.40 3.67
N MET A 495 -20.90 31.26 3.13
CA MET A 495 -20.29 32.31 2.32
C MET A 495 -21.13 32.64 1.09
N ASN A 496 -21.59 31.61 0.37
CA ASN A 496 -22.47 31.80 -0.79
C ASN A 496 -23.81 32.44 -0.40
N GLU A 497 -24.43 32.03 0.71
CA GLU A 497 -25.67 32.67 1.20
C GLU A 497 -25.45 34.13 1.62
N SER A 498 -24.31 34.44 2.25
CA SER A 498 -23.97 35.82 2.63
C SER A 498 -23.68 36.72 1.44
N GLU A 499 -23.07 36.20 0.37
CA GLU A 499 -22.90 36.92 -0.89
C GLU A 499 -24.23 37.12 -1.62
N PHE A 500 -25.14 36.15 -1.57
CA PHE A 500 -26.49 36.26 -2.14
C PHE A 500 -27.39 37.26 -1.40
N LEU A 501 -27.19 37.46 -0.10
CA LEU A 501 -27.93 38.44 0.71
C LEU A 501 -27.32 39.87 0.66
N ALA A 502 -26.08 40.00 0.17
CA ALA A 502 -25.37 41.27 0.04
C ALA A 502 -25.54 41.94 -1.35
N VAL A 503 -26.24 41.29 -2.28
CA VAL A 503 -26.66 41.80 -3.60
C VAL A 503 -28.14 42.10 -3.57
#